data_AF-A0A016WC80-F1
#
_entry.id   AF-A0A016WC80-F1
#
_cell.length_a   1.000
_cell.length_b   1.000
_cell.length_c   1.000
_cell.angle_alpha   90.00
_cell.angle_beta   90.00
_cell.angle_gamma   90.00
#
_symmetry.space_group_name_H-M   'P 1'
#
loop_
_entity.id
_entity.type
_entity.pdbx_description
1 polymer ?
#
loop_
_entity_poly.entity_id
_entity_poly.type
_entity_poly.pdbx_seq_one_letter_code
_entity_poly.pdbx_strand_id
1 'polypeptide(L)'
;MSVPGLRNALVKVLRDYAARVELQRGCQGATRGDVRDLLTFHLQSQALSVIVTSGTNCSMCGKKSILCPGTHCAELRTFGCGHVAHLTCCLEGCGTAAMLALPPTGAGVRTNVNELSWLLVSK
;
A
#
# COMPACT_ATOMS: atom_id res chain seq x y z
N MET A 1 54.10 5.08 29.56
CA MET A 1 52.97 5.68 30.33
C MET A 1 51.69 4.98 29.88
N SER A 2 50.90 4.39 30.78
CA SER A 2 49.63 3.76 30.42
C SER A 2 48.52 4.81 30.47
N VAL A 3 47.64 4.83 29.47
CA VAL A 3 46.43 5.66 29.50
C VAL A 3 45.43 4.97 30.45
N PRO A 4 45.09 5.58 31.61
CA PRO A 4 44.18 4.96 32.55
C PRO A 4 42.80 4.72 31.91
N GLY A 5 42.22 3.54 32.13
CA GLY A 5 40.86 3.22 31.67
C GLY A 5 40.68 2.90 30.18
N LEU A 6 41.72 3.05 29.34
CA LEU A 6 41.64 2.82 27.88
C LEU A 6 41.13 1.41 27.52
N ARG A 7 41.66 0.37 28.19
CA ARG A 7 41.22 -1.01 27.97
C ARG A 7 39.71 -1.17 28.21
N ASN A 8 39.20 -0.59 29.30
CA ASN A 8 37.79 -0.71 29.65
C ASN A 8 36.91 0.06 28.66
N ALA A 9 37.36 1.23 28.20
CA ALA A 9 36.68 1.99 27.16
C ALA A 9 36.62 1.20 25.82
N LEU A 10 37.72 0.58 25.41
CA LEU A 10 37.77 -0.25 24.19
C LEU A 10 36.84 -1.46 24.29
N VAL A 11 36.87 -2.18 25.43
CA VAL A 11 35.96 -3.31 25.68
C VAL A 11 34.51 -2.85 25.62
N LYS A 12 34.19 -1.68 26.18
CA LYS A 12 32.84 -1.11 26.12
C LYS A 12 32.43 -0.81 24.67
N VAL A 13 33.26 -0.12 23.89
CA VAL A 13 32.98 0.20 22.49
C VAL A 13 32.70 -1.07 21.66
N LEU A 14 33.51 -2.12 21.86
CA LEU A 14 33.32 -3.39 21.16
C LEU A 14 32.00 -4.08 21.54
N ARG A 15 31.63 -4.06 22.83
CA ARG A 15 30.36 -4.61 23.31
C ARG A 15 29.16 -3.82 22.81
N ASP A 16 29.23 -2.49 22.89
CA ASP A 16 28.18 -1.59 22.41
C ASP A 16 27.98 -1.75 20.90
N TYR A 17 29.06 -1.94 20.13
CA TYR A 17 28.98 -2.25 18.71
C TYR A 17 28.30 -3.60 18.43
N ALA A 18 28.69 -4.65 19.15
CA ALA A 18 28.06 -5.97 19.01
C ALA A 18 26.54 -5.90 19.29
N ALA A 19 26.14 -5.24 20.38
CA ALA A 19 24.73 -5.03 20.73
C ALA A 19 23.99 -4.23 19.65
N ARG A 20 24.64 -3.20 19.07
CA ARG A 20 24.05 -2.42 17.98
C ARG A 20 23.81 -3.25 16.73
N VAL A 21 24.75 -4.14 16.37
CA VAL A 21 24.61 -5.04 15.22
C VAL A 21 23.45 -6.01 15.43
N GLU A 22 23.32 -6.58 16.64
CA GLU A 22 22.20 -7.46 16.99
C GLU A 22 20.86 -6.74 16.92
N LEU A 23 20.77 -5.52 17.48
CA LEU A 23 19.58 -4.67 17.36
C LEU A 23 19.21 -4.39 15.90
N GLN A 24 20.19 -4.00 15.08
CA GLN A 24 19.94 -3.72 13.66
C GLN A 24 19.41 -4.94 12.91
N ARG A 25 19.95 -6.13 13.20
CA ARG A 25 19.45 -7.40 12.62
C ARG A 25 18.02 -7.68 13.06
N GLY A 26 17.71 -7.48 14.34
CA GLY A 26 16.36 -7.62 14.89
C GLY A 26 15.36 -6.67 14.21
N CYS A 27 15.70 -5.38 14.13
CA CYS A 27 14.86 -4.37 13.45
C CYS A 27 14.67 -4.70 11.97
N GLN A 28 15.73 -5.09 11.26
CA GLN A 28 15.63 -5.47 9.85
C GLN A 28 14.69 -6.68 9.66
N GLY A 29 14.80 -7.67 10.54
CA GLY A 29 13.91 -8.84 10.54
C GLY A 29 12.45 -8.45 10.76
N ALA A 30 12.17 -7.63 11.77
CA ALA A 30 10.83 -7.13 12.07
C ALA A 30 10.25 -6.33 10.90
N THR A 31 10.97 -5.32 10.40
CA THR A 31 10.51 -4.50 9.26
C THR A 31 10.27 -5.35 8.02
N ARG A 32 11.11 -6.34 7.73
CA ARG A 32 10.89 -7.24 6.60
C ARG A 32 9.63 -8.10 6.78
N GLY A 33 9.36 -8.55 8.00
CA GLY A 33 8.11 -9.23 8.35
C GLY A 33 6.89 -8.33 8.12
N ASP A 34 6.92 -7.12 8.67
CA ASP A 34 5.84 -6.14 8.54
C ASP A 34 5.56 -5.80 7.08
N VAL A 35 6.60 -5.54 6.28
CA VAL A 35 6.47 -5.24 4.84
C VAL A 35 5.83 -6.41 4.10
N ARG A 36 6.25 -7.65 4.38
CA ARG A 36 5.67 -8.83 3.74
C ARG A 36 4.19 -8.95 4.07
N ASP A 37 3.83 -8.79 5.34
CA ASP A 37 2.45 -8.98 5.80
C ASP A 37 1.53 -7.87 5.25
N LEU A 38 1.98 -6.61 5.30
CA LEU A 38 1.26 -5.48 4.73
C LEU A 38 1.11 -5.60 3.20
N LEU A 39 2.17 -5.99 2.48
CA LEU A 39 2.10 -6.17 1.03
C LEU A 39 1.16 -7.32 0.65
N THR A 40 1.23 -8.44 1.38
CA THR A 40 0.35 -9.60 1.15
C THR A 40 -1.11 -9.19 1.35
N PHE A 41 -1.41 -8.53 2.47
CA PHE A 41 -2.76 -8.01 2.75
C PHE A 41 -3.23 -7.02 1.69
N HIS A 42 -2.35 -6.11 1.26
CA HIS A 42 -2.65 -5.13 0.22
C HIS A 42 -3.00 -5.78 -1.12
N LEU A 43 -2.19 -6.74 -1.58
CA LEU A 43 -2.44 -7.47 -2.83
C LEU A 43 -3.74 -8.27 -2.76
N GLN A 44 -4.00 -8.94 -1.62
CA GLN A 44 -5.26 -9.66 -1.39
C GLN A 44 -6.45 -8.71 -1.44
N SER A 45 -6.36 -7.55 -0.80
CA SER A 45 -7.43 -6.54 -0.79
C SER A 45 -7.71 -5.98 -2.18
N GLN A 46 -6.67 -5.73 -2.97
CA GLN A 46 -6.82 -5.26 -4.36
C GLN A 46 -7.43 -6.30 -5.30
N ALA A 47 -7.21 -7.59 -5.05
CA ALA A 47 -7.79 -8.67 -5.83
C ALA A 47 -9.31 -8.83 -5.59
N LEU A 48 -9.84 -8.25 -4.50
CA LEU A 48 -11.27 -8.30 -4.20
C LEU A 48 -12.06 -7.38 -5.13
N SER A 49 -13.24 -7.85 -5.55
CA SER A 49 -14.17 -7.02 -6.29
C SER A 49 -14.78 -5.94 -5.39
N VAL A 50 -14.89 -4.71 -5.90
CA VAL A 50 -15.60 -3.63 -5.22
C VAL A 50 -17.10 -3.77 -5.49
N ILE A 51 -17.90 -3.89 -4.43
CA ILE A 51 -19.36 -3.98 -4.51
C ILE A 51 -19.93 -2.56 -4.55
N VAL A 52 -20.56 -2.19 -5.66
CA VAL A 52 -21.23 -0.91 -5.82
C VAL A 52 -22.74 -1.13 -5.69
N THR A 53 -23.35 -0.51 -4.68
CA THR A 53 -24.81 -0.55 -4.44
C THR A 53 -25.44 0.82 -4.68
N SER A 54 -26.76 0.89 -4.77
CA SER A 54 -27.51 2.16 -4.90
C SER A 54 -27.32 3.13 -3.72
N GLY A 55 -26.80 2.64 -2.58
CA GLY A 55 -26.43 3.44 -1.41
C GLY A 55 -24.96 3.86 -1.38
N THR A 56 -24.13 3.43 -2.33
CA THR A 56 -22.72 3.82 -2.34
C THR A 56 -22.56 5.27 -2.76
N ASN A 57 -21.75 6.02 -2.01
CA ASN A 57 -21.46 7.42 -2.28
C ASN A 57 -20.07 7.54 -2.91
N CYS A 58 -19.94 8.53 -3.79
CA CYS A 58 -18.68 8.95 -4.36
C CYS A 58 -17.74 9.44 -3.25
N SER A 59 -16.54 8.87 -3.17
CA SER A 59 -15.54 9.24 -2.16
C SER A 59 -14.99 10.65 -2.31
N MET A 60 -15.22 11.32 -3.45
CA MET A 60 -14.75 12.69 -3.72
C MET A 60 -15.80 13.74 -3.38
N CYS A 61 -17.06 13.54 -3.78
CA CYS A 61 -18.11 14.56 -3.63
C CYS A 61 -19.21 14.19 -2.61
N GLY A 62 -19.18 12.97 -2.05
CA GLY A 62 -20.16 12.48 -1.08
C GLY A 62 -21.55 12.17 -1.66
N LYS A 63 -21.81 12.47 -2.94
CA LYS A 63 -23.09 12.19 -3.62
C LYS A 63 -23.16 10.74 -4.06
N LYS A 64 -24.37 10.21 -4.28
CA LYS A 64 -24.58 8.83 -4.74
C LYS A 64 -23.80 8.53 -6.03
N SER A 65 -23.11 7.39 -6.06
CA SER A 65 -22.28 6.94 -7.18
C SER A 65 -23.17 6.51 -8.37
N ILE A 66 -24.26 5.80 -8.10
CA ILE A 66 -25.25 5.37 -9.09
C ILE A 66 -26.45 6.32 -9.00
N LEU A 67 -26.63 7.16 -10.02
CA LEU A 67 -27.87 7.93 -10.21
C LEU A 67 -28.94 7.01 -10.82
N CYS A 68 -30.18 7.18 -10.36
CA CYS A 68 -31.37 6.40 -10.71
C CYS A 68 -31.55 6.16 -12.23
N PRO A 69 -32.24 5.08 -12.62
CA PRO A 69 -32.45 4.72 -14.03
C PRO A 69 -33.25 5.81 -14.74
N GLY A 70 -32.63 6.49 -15.72
CA GLY A 70 -33.28 7.52 -16.55
C GLY A 70 -32.38 8.72 -16.89
N THR A 71 -31.32 8.95 -16.11
CA THR A 71 -30.27 9.94 -16.39
C THR A 71 -28.97 9.19 -16.66
N HIS A 72 -28.17 9.66 -17.62
CA HIS A 72 -26.89 9.07 -18.03
C HIS A 72 -26.15 8.41 -16.86
N CYS A 73 -25.90 7.11 -16.98
CA CYS A 73 -25.16 6.34 -15.98
C CYS A 73 -23.82 7.04 -15.74
N ALA A 74 -23.58 7.54 -14.53
CA ALA A 74 -22.32 8.20 -14.22
C ALA A 74 -21.20 7.16 -14.33
N GLU A 75 -20.18 7.44 -15.13
CA GLU A 75 -19.00 6.59 -15.19
C GLU A 75 -18.32 6.59 -13.83
N LEU A 76 -18.03 5.40 -13.30
CA LEU A 76 -17.43 5.22 -11.99
C LEU A 76 -16.01 4.70 -12.15
N ARG A 77 -15.11 5.23 -11.32
CA ARG A 77 -13.78 4.70 -11.08
C ARG A 77 -13.77 4.01 -9.73
N THR A 78 -13.37 2.75 -9.73
CA THR A 78 -13.11 1.98 -8.50
C THR A 78 -11.61 1.92 -8.24
N PHE A 79 -11.24 1.97 -6.96
CA PHE A 79 -9.86 1.89 -6.52
C PHE A 79 -9.61 0.54 -5.84
N GLY A 80 -8.38 0.03 -5.88
CA GLY A 80 -7.99 -1.21 -5.20
C GLY A 80 -8.13 -1.17 -3.67
N CYS A 81 -8.36 0.01 -3.09
CA CYS A 81 -8.72 0.20 -1.68
C CYS A 81 -10.24 0.13 -1.41
N GLY A 82 -11.07 -0.18 -2.41
CA GLY A 82 -12.51 -0.30 -2.28
C GLY A 82 -13.30 1.01 -2.45
N HIS A 83 -12.63 2.15 -2.54
CA HIS A 83 -13.28 3.43 -2.80
C HIS A 83 -13.87 3.49 -4.22
N VAL A 84 -14.94 4.27 -4.37
CA VAL A 84 -15.66 4.47 -5.63
C VAL A 84 -15.85 5.97 -5.82
N ALA A 85 -15.49 6.49 -6.99
CA ALA A 85 -15.68 7.89 -7.33
C ALA A 85 -16.29 8.05 -8.72
N HIS A 86 -16.99 9.15 -8.96
CA HIS A 86 -17.35 9.55 -10.32
C HIS A 86 -16.09 9.82 -11.12
N LEU A 87 -16.05 9.39 -12.38
CA LEU A 87 -14.92 9.66 -13.26
C LEU A 87 -14.67 11.16 -13.39
N THR A 88 -15.73 11.96 -13.48
CA THR A 88 -15.65 13.43 -13.54
C THR A 88 -15.03 14.02 -12.27
N CYS A 89 -15.36 13.52 -11.08
CA CYS A 89 -14.74 13.94 -9.82
C CYS A 89 -13.25 13.55 -9.72
N CYS A 90 -12.77 12.62 -10.55
CA CYS A 90 -11.34 12.29 -10.63
C CYS A 90 -10.58 13.13 -11.66
N LEU A 91 -11.27 13.66 -12.68
CA LEU A 91 -10.66 14.43 -13.77
C LEU A 91 -10.65 15.94 -13.48
N GLU A 92 -11.70 16.43 -12.83
CA GLU A 92 -11.71 17.79 -12.30
C GLU A 92 -10.94 17.77 -10.99
N GLY A 93 -9.68 18.21 -11.03
CA GLY A 93 -8.91 18.51 -9.84
C GLY A 93 -9.58 19.63 -9.05
N CYS A 94 -10.61 19.32 -8.27
CA CYS A 94 -11.12 20.23 -7.26
C CYS A 94 -10.03 20.37 -6.21
N GLY A 95 -9.32 21.50 -6.26
CA GLY A 95 -8.07 21.73 -5.58
C GLY A 95 -8.15 21.49 -4.07
N THR A 96 -7.60 20.37 -3.64
CA THR A 96 -6.59 20.30 -2.58
C THR A 96 -5.68 19.13 -2.89
N ALA A 97 -4.45 19.46 -3.26
CA ALA A 97 -3.37 18.49 -3.33
C ALA A 97 -3.13 17.90 -1.93
N ALA A 98 -3.53 16.66 -1.70
CA ALA A 98 -3.00 15.85 -0.61
C ALA A 98 -2.95 14.37 -1.04
N MET A 99 -1.74 13.97 -1.47
CA MET A 99 -1.12 12.64 -1.29
C MET A 99 -2.01 11.42 -1.57
N LEU A 100 -1.84 10.65 -2.64
CA LEU A 100 -0.63 9.99 -3.12
C LEU A 100 -0.83 9.65 -4.60
N ALA A 101 0.04 10.18 -5.46
CA ALA A 101 0.09 9.75 -6.85
C ALA A 101 0.62 8.29 -6.90
N LEU A 102 -0.29 7.32 -7.03
CA LEU A 102 0.07 6.06 -7.67
C LEU A 102 0.12 6.31 -9.18
N PRO A 103 1.10 5.74 -9.92
CA PRO A 103 1.14 5.85 -11.36
C PRO A 103 -0.14 5.22 -11.96
N PRO A 104 -0.65 5.75 -13.09
CA PRO A 104 -1.78 5.16 -13.78
C PRO A 104 -1.33 3.84 -14.42
N THR A 105 -1.47 2.72 -13.72
CA THR A 105 -1.45 1.41 -14.37
C THR A 105 -2.70 1.29 -15.24
N GLY A 106 -2.45 1.06 -16.52
CA GLY A 106 -3.39 1.26 -17.61
C GLY A 106 -4.65 0.40 -17.59
N ALA A 107 -5.60 0.88 -18.39
CA ALA A 107 -6.64 0.16 -19.13
C ALA A 107 -7.02 -1.23 -18.63
N GLY A 108 -8.23 -1.33 -18.07
CA GLY A 108 -9.33 -2.08 -18.69
C GLY A 108 -9.18 -3.58 -18.91
N VAL A 109 -10.27 -4.26 -18.54
CA VAL A 109 -10.67 -5.63 -18.90
C VAL A 109 -10.20 -6.72 -17.94
N ARG A 110 -11.20 -7.34 -17.30
CA ARG A 110 -11.08 -8.61 -16.59
C ARG A 110 -10.43 -9.65 -17.49
N THR A 111 -9.30 -10.21 -17.09
CA THR A 111 -8.87 -11.55 -17.53
C THR A 111 -8.71 -12.46 -16.33
N ASN A 112 -9.23 -13.66 -16.52
CA ASN A 112 -9.36 -14.79 -15.61
C ASN A 112 -8.07 -15.09 -14.80
N VAL A 113 -8.23 -15.41 -13.51
CA VAL A 113 -7.16 -15.52 -12.49
C VAL A 113 -6.43 -16.88 -12.49
N ASN A 114 -6.60 -17.73 -13.51
CA ASN A 114 -6.06 -19.11 -13.45
C ASN A 114 -4.67 -19.37 -14.07
N GLU A 115 -3.86 -18.37 -14.40
CA GLU A 115 -2.60 -18.59 -15.16
C GLU A 115 -1.36 -17.85 -14.61
N LEU A 116 -1.21 -17.70 -13.29
CA LEU A 116 0.01 -17.09 -12.69
C LEU A 116 0.64 -17.89 -11.54
N SER A 117 0.27 -19.16 -11.39
CA SER A 117 0.76 -20.04 -10.31
C SER A 117 2.23 -20.48 -10.43
N TRP A 118 2.92 -20.23 -11.56
CA TRP A 118 4.16 -20.93 -11.88
C TRP A 118 5.47 -20.15 -11.71
N LEU A 119 5.46 -18.86 -11.38
CA LEU A 119 6.68 -18.03 -11.45
C LEU A 119 7.30 -17.59 -10.10
N LEU A 120 6.78 -18.02 -8.95
CA LEU A 120 7.31 -17.61 -7.64
C LEU A 120 7.95 -18.73 -6.80
N VAL A 121 8.20 -19.92 -7.37
CA VAL A 121 8.94 -21.01 -6.71
C VAL A 121 10.19 -21.38 -7.51
N SER A 122 11.05 -20.40 -7.83
CA SER A 122 12.43 -20.66 -8.29
C SER A 122 13.29 -19.40 -8.19
N LYS A 123 13.71 -19.03 -6.97
CA LYS A 123 15.10 -18.68 -6.65
C LYS A 123 15.33 -18.55 -5.15
#